data_AF-A0A3N0ZS81-F1
#
_entry.id   AF-A0A3N0ZS81-F1
#
_cell.length_a   1.000
_cell.length_b   1.000
_cell.length_c   1.000
_cell.angle_alpha   90.00
_cell.angle_beta   90.00
_cell.angle_gamma   90.00
#
_symmetry.space_group_name_H-M   'P 1'
#
loop_
_entity.id
_entity.type
_entity.pdbx_description
1 polymer ?
#
loop_
_entity_poly.entity_id
_entity_poly.type
_entity_poly.pdbx_seq_one_letter_code
_entity_poly.pdbx_strand_id
1 'polypeptide(L)'
;MIFADILGHVANAMYLTASSFKKIIYLRISLVIAGLLELWYFVLTAPDDLTVSIAWGVLFVVINLYMIGLYIYEHKALYLKDDESKLYYMTFHNMEKVLFKKLMKAGHWIAAPQNSVLIRENQKTST
;
A
#
# COMPACT_ATOMS: atom_id res chain seq x y z
N MET A 1 -24.75 29.70 0.21
CA MET A 1 -24.29 29.78 1.62
C MET A 1 -24.60 28.47 2.35
N ILE A 2 -25.85 28.11 2.63
CA ILE A 2 -26.21 26.89 3.39
C ILE A 2 -25.58 25.59 2.84
N PHE A 3 -25.61 25.38 1.51
CA PHE A 3 -25.04 24.16 0.90
C PHE A 3 -23.51 24.06 1.08
N ALA A 4 -22.82 25.20 0.99
CA ALA A 4 -21.37 25.30 1.19
C ALA A 4 -20.97 24.94 2.64
N ASP A 5 -21.73 25.45 3.61
CA ASP A 5 -21.50 25.20 5.03
C ASP A 5 -21.73 23.72 5.39
N ILE A 6 -22.76 23.09 4.81
CA ILE A 6 -23.02 21.66 4.97
C ILE A 6 -21.83 20.84 4.46
N LEU A 7 -21.27 21.17 3.30
CA LEU A 7 -20.10 20.48 2.77
C LEU A 7 -18.88 20.62 3.68
N GLY A 8 -18.65 21.83 4.23
CA GLY A 8 -17.56 22.06 5.19
C GLY A 8 -17.71 21.24 6.47
N HIS A 9 -18.92 21.13 7.02
CA HIS A 9 -19.18 20.28 8.19
C HIS A 9 -19.00 18.79 7.89
N VAL A 10 -19.44 18.34 6.72
CA VAL A 10 -19.24 16.95 6.27
C VAL A 10 -17.74 16.65 6.13
N ALA A 11 -16.95 17.54 5.54
CA ALA A 11 -15.50 17.38 5.41
C ALA A 11 -14.81 17.25 6.79
N ASN A 12 -15.15 18.13 7.73
CA ASN A 12 -14.61 18.09 9.09
C ASN A 12 -15.00 16.81 9.86
N ALA A 13 -16.25 16.35 9.71
CA ALA A 13 -16.70 15.08 10.30
C ALA A 13 -15.91 13.88 9.71
N MET A 14 -15.59 13.92 8.42
CA MET A 14 -14.75 12.90 7.78
C MET A 14 -13.30 12.94 8.28
N TYR A 15 -12.69 14.12 8.49
CA TYR A 15 -11.36 14.23 9.10
C TYR A 15 -11.30 13.62 10.52
N LEU A 16 -12.31 13.89 11.35
CA LEU A 16 -12.45 13.31 12.71
C LEU A 16 -12.60 11.78 12.67
N THR A 17 -13.46 11.28 11.77
CA THR A 17 -13.69 9.85 11.58
C THR A 17 -12.42 9.15 11.09
N ALA A 18 -11.72 9.76 10.13
CA ALA A 18 -10.46 9.26 9.60
C ALA A 18 -9.43 9.08 10.73
N SER A 19 -9.28 10.10 11.59
CA SER A 19 -8.34 10.12 12.72
C SER A 19 -8.64 9.06 13.79
N SER A 20 -9.82 8.47 13.77
CA SER A 20 -10.27 7.44 14.73
C SER A 20 -9.92 6.01 14.29
N PHE A 21 -9.45 5.79 13.05
CA PHE A 21 -9.18 4.43 12.56
C PHE A 21 -7.88 3.85 13.09
N LYS A 22 -7.98 2.68 13.75
CA LYS A 22 -6.85 1.89 14.28
C LYS A 22 -5.92 1.33 13.20
N LYS A 23 -6.42 1.17 11.96
CA LYS A 23 -5.62 0.72 10.81
C LYS A 23 -5.31 1.90 9.91
N ILE A 24 -4.01 2.11 9.65
CA ILE A 24 -3.49 3.22 8.86
C ILE A 24 -4.14 3.32 7.47
N ILE A 25 -4.50 2.19 6.84
CA ILE A 25 -5.09 2.17 5.51
C ILE A 25 -6.47 2.84 5.43
N TYR A 26 -7.34 2.59 6.42
CA TYR A 26 -8.68 3.19 6.44
C TYR A 26 -8.63 4.69 6.72
N LEU A 27 -7.69 5.12 7.57
CA LEU A 27 -7.36 6.54 7.75
C LEU A 27 -6.99 7.16 6.39
N ARG A 28 -6.02 6.60 5.67
CA ARG A 28 -5.57 7.16 4.39
C ARG A 28 -6.68 7.25 3.34
N ILE A 29 -7.49 6.19 3.19
CA ILE A 29 -8.63 6.20 2.26
C ILE A 29 -9.62 7.30 2.62
N SER A 30 -9.94 7.45 3.90
CA SER A 30 -10.89 8.45 4.37
C SER A 30 -10.37 9.87 4.16
N LEU A 31 -9.06 10.09 4.39
CA LEU A 31 -8.40 11.37 4.09
C LEU A 31 -8.43 11.70 2.60
N VAL A 32 -8.23 10.73 1.70
CA VAL A 32 -8.36 10.95 0.26
C VAL A 32 -9.78 11.37 -0.10
N ILE A 33 -10.80 10.69 0.43
CA ILE A 33 -12.20 11.05 0.13
C ILE A 33 -12.52 12.46 0.66
N ALA A 34 -12.12 12.76 1.90
CA ALA A 34 -12.33 14.09 2.50
C ALA A 34 -11.64 15.19 1.67
N GLY A 35 -10.37 14.99 1.30
CA GLY A 35 -9.62 15.95 0.49
C GLY A 35 -10.21 16.15 -0.92
N LEU A 36 -10.74 15.10 -1.55
CA LEU A 36 -11.44 15.21 -2.84
C LEU A 36 -12.75 16.00 -2.72
N LEU A 37 -13.52 15.78 -1.66
CA LEU A 37 -14.75 16.55 -1.40
C LEU A 37 -14.43 18.02 -1.12
N GLU A 38 -13.36 18.29 -0.38
CA GLU A 38 -12.87 19.64 -0.09
C GLU A 38 -12.37 20.36 -1.36
N LEU A 39 -11.61 19.68 -2.21
CA LEU A 39 -11.20 20.21 -3.51
C LEU A 39 -12.39 20.51 -4.41
N TRP A 40 -13.38 19.61 -4.45
CA TRP A 40 -14.62 19.83 -5.19
C TRP A 40 -15.36 21.07 -4.66
N TYR A 41 -15.46 21.20 -3.34
CA TYR A 41 -16.02 22.37 -2.69
C TYR A 41 -15.32 23.67 -3.11
N PHE A 42 -13.98 23.71 -3.09
CA PHE A 42 -13.22 24.92 -3.49
C PHE A 42 -13.47 25.30 -4.96
N VAL A 43 -13.54 24.32 -5.86
CA VAL A 43 -13.82 24.57 -7.28
C VAL A 43 -15.22 25.13 -7.50
N LEU A 44 -16.23 24.65 -6.75
CA LEU A 44 -17.62 25.10 -6.90
C LEU A 44 -17.92 26.46 -6.28
N THR A 45 -17.22 26.80 -5.19
CA THR A 45 -17.57 27.99 -4.40
C THR A 45 -16.88 29.25 -4.94
N ALA A 46 -15.75 29.08 -5.63
CA ALA A 46 -14.99 30.13 -6.32
C ALA A 46 -14.96 31.53 -5.65
N PRO A 47 -14.72 31.68 -4.32
CA PRO A 47 -14.35 32.98 -3.77
C PRO A 47 -12.95 33.39 -4.25
N ASP A 48 -12.68 34.70 -4.22
CA ASP A 48 -11.42 35.30 -4.64
C ASP A 48 -10.20 34.60 -3.98
N ASP A 49 -9.31 34.08 -4.83
CA ASP A 49 -8.01 33.45 -4.56
C ASP A 49 -7.96 32.26 -3.57
N LEU A 50 -8.57 31.14 -3.93
CA LEU A 50 -8.35 29.83 -3.29
C LEU A 50 -7.18 29.01 -3.88
N THR A 51 -6.37 29.61 -4.75
CA THR A 51 -5.33 28.90 -5.52
C THR A 51 -4.37 28.13 -4.61
N VAL A 52 -4.00 28.76 -3.49
CA VAL A 52 -3.10 28.17 -2.48
C VAL A 52 -3.76 26.97 -1.80
N SER A 53 -5.03 27.07 -1.39
CA SER A 53 -5.77 25.98 -0.73
C SER A 53 -5.96 24.78 -1.65
N ILE A 54 -6.24 25.02 -2.94
CA ILE A 54 -6.35 23.97 -3.94
C ILE A 54 -5.00 23.27 -4.13
N ALA A 55 -3.90 24.02 -4.25
CA ALA A 55 -2.57 23.43 -4.39
C ALA A 55 -2.19 22.51 -3.21
N TRP A 56 -2.47 22.94 -1.98
CA TRP A 56 -2.24 22.12 -0.78
C TRP A 56 -3.17 20.93 -0.70
N GLY A 57 -4.46 21.08 -1.06
CA GLY A 57 -5.41 19.97 -1.10
C GLY A 57 -5.02 18.89 -2.11
N VAL A 58 -4.52 19.28 -3.29
CA VAL A 58 -4.00 18.35 -4.29
C VAL A 58 -2.77 17.61 -3.75
N LEU A 59 -1.80 18.32 -3.17
CA LEU A 59 -0.62 17.71 -2.57
C LEU A 59 -1.00 16.72 -1.47
N PHE A 60 -1.94 17.09 -0.62
CA PHE A 60 -2.46 16.24 0.45
C PHE A 60 -3.06 14.94 -0.08
N VAL A 61 -3.92 15.02 -1.11
CA VAL A 61 -4.52 13.84 -1.75
C VAL A 61 -3.43 12.96 -2.37
N VAL A 62 -2.47 13.53 -3.09
CA VAL A 62 -1.37 12.80 -3.73
C VAL A 62 -0.53 12.03 -2.71
N ILE A 63 -0.16 12.65 -1.59
CA ILE A 63 0.62 12.00 -0.54
C ILE A 63 -0.16 10.82 0.05
N ASN A 64 -1.45 11.00 0.34
CA ASN A 64 -2.25 9.91 0.92
C ASN A 64 -2.46 8.76 -0.09
N LEU A 65 -2.61 9.05 -1.39
CA LEU A 65 -2.63 8.03 -2.45
C LEU A 65 -1.31 7.25 -2.55
N TYR A 66 -0.17 7.94 -2.47
CA TYR A 66 1.14 7.29 -2.44
C TYR A 66 1.27 6.34 -1.24
N MET A 67 0.85 6.77 -0.05
CA MET A 67 0.89 5.93 1.16
C MET A 67 -0.03 4.71 1.05
N ILE A 68 -1.22 4.85 0.42
CA ILE A 68 -2.10 3.71 0.11
C ILE A 68 -1.38 2.73 -0.82
N GLY A 69 -0.76 3.25 -1.89
CA GLY A 69 0.01 2.44 -2.85
C GLY A 69 1.15 1.67 -2.19
N LEU A 70 1.92 2.33 -1.33
CA LEU A 70 3.01 1.71 -0.58
C LEU A 70 2.50 0.61 0.37
N TYR A 71 1.43 0.88 1.13
CA TYR A 71 0.80 -0.11 2.00
C TYR A 71 0.34 -1.34 1.22
N ILE A 72 -0.32 -1.15 0.07
CA ILE A 72 -0.79 -2.25 -0.80
C ILE A 72 0.40 -3.03 -1.36
N TYR A 73 1.46 -2.35 -1.78
CA TYR A 73 2.68 -2.99 -2.29
C TYR A 73 3.33 -3.89 -1.23
N GLU A 74 3.49 -3.36 -0.01
CA GLU A 74 4.04 -4.10 1.12
C GLU A 74 3.16 -5.30 1.50
N HIS A 75 1.83 -5.13 1.55
CA HIS A 75 0.92 -6.21 1.91
C HIS A 75 0.76 -7.26 0.80
N LYS A 76 0.85 -6.88 -0.48
CA LYS A 76 0.95 -7.85 -1.59
C LYS A 76 2.24 -8.67 -1.52
N ALA A 77 3.34 -8.08 -1.05
CA ALA A 77 4.59 -8.81 -0.82
C ALA A 77 4.49 -9.82 0.34
N LEU A 78 3.41 -9.82 1.13
CA LEU A 78 3.16 -10.83 2.16
C LEU A 78 2.31 -12.01 1.64
N TYR A 79 1.77 -11.93 0.42
CA TYR A 79 0.97 -13.00 -0.16
C TYR A 79 1.89 -14.03 -0.84
N LEU A 80 2.07 -15.15 -0.17
CA LEU A 80 2.84 -16.31 -0.65
C LEU A 80 1.90 -17.25 -1.40
N LYS A 81 2.34 -17.77 -2.56
CA LYS A 81 1.63 -18.87 -3.24
C LYS A 81 1.63 -20.13 -2.35
N ASP A 82 0.77 -21.10 -2.60
CA ASP A 82 0.66 -22.30 -1.74
C ASP A 82 2.01 -23.02 -1.52
N ASP A 83 2.78 -23.23 -2.59
CA ASP A 83 4.12 -23.85 -2.51
C ASP A 83 5.13 -22.96 -1.77
N GLU A 84 5.08 -21.64 -2.01
CA GLU A 84 5.92 -20.66 -1.31
C GLU A 84 5.60 -20.59 0.19
N SER A 85 4.31 -20.65 0.55
CA SER A 85 3.83 -20.68 1.93
C SER A 85 4.34 -21.93 2.62
N LYS A 86 4.20 -23.10 1.99
CA LYS A 86 4.64 -24.37 2.56
C LYS A 86 6.14 -24.37 2.82
N LEU A 87 6.95 -23.92 1.85
CA LEU A 87 8.40 -23.79 2.01
C LEU A 87 8.77 -22.77 3.10
N TYR A 88 8.07 -21.64 3.15
CA TYR A 88 8.28 -20.63 4.18
C TYR A 88 8.05 -21.21 5.58
N TYR A 89 6.90 -21.82 5.83
CA TYR A 89 6.57 -22.35 7.14
C TYR A 89 7.44 -23.56 7.55
N MET A 90 7.88 -24.38 6.60
CA MET A 90 8.73 -25.54 6.89
C MET A 90 10.20 -25.18 7.15
N THR A 91 10.75 -24.19 6.44
CA THR A 91 12.21 -23.95 6.45
C THR A 91 12.58 -22.52 6.80
N PHE A 92 11.81 -21.52 6.37
CA PHE A 92 12.17 -20.11 6.47
C PHE A 92 11.28 -19.31 7.45
N HIS A 93 10.61 -19.97 8.39
CA HIS A 93 9.63 -19.33 9.29
C HIS A 93 10.25 -18.26 10.22
N ASN A 94 11.56 -18.34 10.47
CA ASN A 94 12.31 -17.34 11.24
C ASN A 94 12.81 -16.16 10.38
N MET A 95 12.59 -16.18 9.06
CA MET A 95 12.92 -15.07 8.15
C MET A 95 11.72 -14.15 7.98
N GLU A 96 11.95 -12.84 7.84
CA GLU A 96 10.88 -11.91 7.48
C GLU A 96 10.26 -12.26 6.12
N LYS A 97 8.92 -12.30 6.04
CA LYS A 97 8.18 -12.67 4.82
C LYS A 97 8.59 -11.85 3.59
N VAL A 98 8.89 -10.56 3.78
CA VAL A 98 9.34 -9.67 2.70
C VAL A 98 10.70 -10.11 2.15
N LEU A 99 11.62 -10.51 3.02
CA LEU A 99 12.95 -11.01 2.62
C LEU A 99 12.83 -12.37 1.93
N PHE A 100 11.98 -13.26 2.43
CA PHE A 100 11.69 -14.54 1.78
C PHE A 100 11.11 -14.34 0.37
N LYS A 101 10.18 -13.39 0.18
CA LYS A 101 9.66 -13.06 -1.16
C LYS A 101 10.71 -12.51 -2.10
N LYS A 102 11.68 -11.73 -1.60
CA LYS A 102 12.83 -11.28 -2.40
C LYS A 102 13.71 -12.47 -2.81
N LEU A 103 13.98 -13.40 -1.89
CA LEU A 103 14.71 -14.65 -2.17
C LEU A 103 14.00 -15.49 -3.25
N MET A 104 12.68 -15.70 -3.11
CA MET A 104 11.89 -16.45 -4.07
C MET A 104 11.84 -15.79 -5.46
N LYS A 105 11.92 -14.46 -5.54
CA LYS A 105 12.03 -13.72 -6.81
C LYS A 105 13.41 -13.85 -7.46
N ALA A 106 14.47 -13.97 -6.66
CA ALA A 106 15.83 -14.15 -7.16
C ALA A 106 16.09 -15.59 -7.63
N GLY A 107 15.39 -16.57 -7.05
CA GLY A 107 15.46 -17.97 -7.43
C GLY A 107 14.57 -18.35 -8.60
N HIS A 108 14.80 -19.54 -9.14
CA HIS A 108 13.96 -20.17 -10.16
C HIS A 108 13.57 -21.56 -9.71
N TRP A 109 12.32 -21.93 -9.96
CA TRP A 109 11.86 -23.29 -9.74
C TRP A 109 12.34 -24.19 -10.88
N ILE A 110 13.08 -25.24 -10.54
CA ILE A 110 13.60 -26.22 -11.50
C ILE A 110 12.92 -27.56 -11.22
N ALA A 111 12.17 -28.06 -12.18
CA ALA A 111 11.65 -29.43 -12.16
C ALA A 111 12.74 -30.36 -12.71
N ALA A 112 13.23 -31.28 -11.87
CA ALA A 112 14.28 -32.20 -12.24
C ALA A 112 13.74 -33.62 -12.41
N PRO A 113 14.16 -34.38 -13.43
CA PRO A 113 13.75 -35.76 -13.62
C PRO A 113 14.16 -36.64 -12.44
N GLN A 114 13.43 -37.74 -12.26
CA GLN A 114 13.78 -38.76 -11.27
C GLN A 114 15.21 -39.28 -11.53
N ASN A 115 15.98 -39.48 -10.47
CA ASN A 115 17.41 -39.87 -10.48
C ASN A 115 18.39 -38.83 -11.06
N SER A 116 17.98 -37.57 -11.21
CA SER A 116 18.93 -36.49 -11.52
C SER A 116 19.80 -36.14 -10.30
N VAL A 117 21.10 -35.95 -10.53
CA VAL A 117 22.02 -35.43 -9.50
C VAL A 117 22.01 -33.92 -9.58
N LEU A 118 21.39 -33.25 -8.60
CA LEU A 118 21.28 -31.79 -8.56
C LEU A 118 22.57 -31.11 -8.13
N ILE A 119 23.23 -31.66 -7.10
CA ILE A 119 24.45 -31.13 -6.50
C ILE A 119 25.34 -32.31 -6.14
N ARG A 120 26.65 -32.17 -6.34
CA ARG A 120 27.65 -33.14 -5.88
C ARG A 120 28.42 -32.57 -4.70
N GLU A 121 28.68 -33.41 -3.71
CA GLU A 121 29.56 -33.07 -2.58
C GLU A 121 30.93 -32.65 -3.12
N ASN A 122 31.51 -31.58 -2.56
CA ASN A 122 32.77 -30.96 -2.98
C ASN A 122 32.79 -30.31 -4.37
N GLN A 123 31.66 -30.20 -5.07
CA GLN A 123 31.58 -29.41 -6.30
C GLN A 123 31.33 -27.94 -5.96
N LYS A 124 32.17 -27.05 -6.51
CA LYS A 124 31.94 -25.60 -6.42
C LYS A 124 30.66 -25.24 -7.17
N THR A 125 29.65 -24.76 -6.46
CA THR A 125 28.46 -24.15 -7.06
C THR A 125 28.85 -22.77 -7.55
N SER A 126 28.80 -22.51 -8.87
CA SER A 126 29.09 -21.18 -9.40
C SER A 126 27.99 -20.21 -8.95
N THR A 127 28.40 -19.14 -8.28
CA THR A 127 27.55 -17.96 -8.02
C THR A 127 27.30 -17.20 -9.31
#